data_AF-I4W404-F1
#
_entry.id   AF-I4W404-F1
#
_cell.length_a   1.000
_cell.length_b   1.000
_cell.length_c   1.000
_cell.angle_alpha   90.00
_cell.angle_beta   90.00
_cell.angle_gamma   90.00
#
_symmetry.space_group_name_H-M   'P 1'
#
loop_
_entity.id
_entity.type
_entity.pdbx_description
1 polymer ?
#
loop_
_entity_poly.entity_id
_entity_poly.type
_entity_poly.pdbx_seq_one_letter_code
_entity_poly.pdbx_strand_id
1 'polypeptide(L)'
;MHKWAGIAAAAALALGAAGQAVAAQPSEKQVRELFEVMHMDRMFGQMNTQMVTVMGQAVPCVPASYWQGFIDASGSRQLLDQMVPIYQRHFTAQDVAGLLKFYRSPLGQKVITQMPVTMAEGMKVGQAWGRERGQAMIRQLQQKGTLDANGQCPASPAAAKPAVPVPGSGH
;
A
#
# COMPACT_ATOMS: atom_id res chain seq x y z
N MET A 1 67.27 3.43 -35.68
CA MET A 1 66.50 4.58 -35.17
C MET A 1 65.06 4.39 -35.58
N HIS A 2 64.17 4.43 -34.60
CA HIS A 2 62.74 4.08 -34.69
C HIS A 2 61.97 4.89 -35.75
N LYS A 3 60.92 4.25 -36.31
CA LYS A 3 59.48 4.62 -36.30
C LYS A 3 58.82 4.29 -37.67
N TRP A 4 57.61 3.75 -37.86
CA TRP A 4 56.49 3.29 -37.03
C TRP A 4 55.66 2.28 -37.85
N ALA A 5 54.98 1.37 -37.16
CA ALA A 5 54.00 0.43 -37.70
C ALA A 5 52.67 1.12 -38.03
N GLY A 6 51.96 0.62 -39.04
CA GLY A 6 50.58 1.00 -39.36
C GLY A 6 49.84 -0.16 -40.01
N ILE A 7 49.34 -1.09 -39.20
CA ILE A 7 48.40 -2.12 -39.62
C ILE A 7 47.00 -1.56 -39.41
N ALA A 8 46.28 -1.32 -40.51
CA ALA A 8 44.89 -0.91 -40.48
C ALA A 8 43.96 -2.14 -40.37
N ALA A 9 43.27 -2.18 -39.23
CA ALA A 9 41.88 -2.59 -39.02
C ALA A 9 41.22 -3.62 -39.95
N ALA A 10 40.79 -4.74 -39.37
CA ALA A 10 39.36 -5.04 -39.16
C ALA A 10 39.20 -6.51 -38.72
N ALA A 11 39.00 -6.74 -37.43
CA ALA A 11 38.42 -7.99 -36.95
C ALA A 11 37.28 -7.62 -36.00
N ALA A 12 36.08 -7.92 -36.45
CA ALA A 12 34.82 -7.57 -35.83
C ALA A 12 34.71 -8.10 -34.39
N LEU A 13 34.45 -7.19 -33.45
CA LEU A 13 33.90 -7.53 -32.15
C LEU A 13 32.45 -7.98 -32.34
N ALA A 14 32.24 -9.27 -32.57
CA ALA A 14 30.96 -9.90 -32.36
C ALA A 14 30.76 -10.15 -30.85
N LEU A 15 30.51 -9.08 -30.09
CA LEU A 15 29.83 -9.18 -28.80
C LEU A 15 28.36 -9.49 -29.10
N GLY A 16 28.10 -10.76 -29.43
CA GLY A 16 26.76 -11.29 -29.55
C GLY A 16 26.03 -11.07 -28.23
N ALA A 17 24.93 -10.33 -28.30
CA ALA A 17 23.97 -10.19 -27.22
C ALA A 17 23.65 -11.58 -26.66
N ALA A 18 24.13 -11.87 -25.45
CA ALA A 18 23.49 -12.87 -24.62
C ALA A 18 22.06 -12.37 -24.45
N GLY A 19 21.15 -12.93 -25.24
CA GLY A 19 19.73 -12.66 -25.13
C GLY A 19 19.38 -12.82 -23.66
N GLN A 20 18.87 -11.76 -23.05
CA GLN A 20 18.16 -11.91 -21.81
C GLN A 20 17.02 -12.86 -22.15
N ALA A 21 17.16 -14.13 -21.76
CA ALA A 21 16.09 -15.09 -21.85
C ALA A 21 14.91 -14.44 -21.10
N VAL A 22 13.89 -14.02 -21.84
CA VAL A 22 12.68 -13.45 -21.24
C VAL A 22 12.18 -14.52 -20.27
N ALA A 23 12.28 -14.24 -18.98
CA ALA A 23 11.91 -15.19 -17.96
C ALA A 23 10.42 -15.53 -18.16
N ALA A 24 10.12 -16.83 -18.15
CA ALA A 24 8.78 -17.32 -18.43
C ALA A 24 7.78 -16.69 -17.45
N GLN A 25 6.61 -16.32 -17.96
CA GLN A 25 5.50 -15.83 -17.15
C GLN A 25 4.89 -16.99 -16.33
N PRO A 26 4.42 -16.74 -15.10
CA PRO A 26 3.78 -17.77 -14.29
C PRO A 26 2.46 -18.20 -14.92
N SER A 27 2.16 -19.50 -14.84
CA SER A 27 0.84 -19.99 -15.25
C SER A 27 -0.26 -19.48 -14.30
N GLU A 28 -1.48 -19.35 -14.81
CA GLU A 28 -2.64 -19.00 -13.98
C GLU A 28 -2.77 -19.96 -12.78
N LYS A 29 -2.56 -21.26 -13.00
CA LYS A 29 -2.59 -22.27 -11.94
C LYS A 29 -1.58 -21.96 -10.83
N GLN A 30 -0.33 -21.62 -11.17
CA GLN A 30 0.68 -21.28 -10.17
C GLN A 30 0.31 -20.04 -9.37
N VAL A 31 -0.26 -19.03 -10.02
CA VAL A 31 -0.72 -17.81 -9.33
C VAL A 31 -1.90 -18.12 -8.40
N ARG A 32 -2.85 -18.95 -8.84
CA ARG A 32 -3.97 -19.38 -7.99
C ARG A 32 -3.52 -20.22 -6.79
N GLU A 33 -2.55 -21.11 -6.98
CA GLU A 33 -1.92 -21.83 -5.86
C GLU A 33 -1.27 -20.84 -4.88
N LEU A 34 -0.62 -19.78 -5.38
CA LEU A 34 -0.02 -18.76 -4.52
C LEU A 34 -1.11 -18.06 -3.70
N PHE A 35 -2.25 -17.77 -4.31
CA PHE A 35 -3.38 -17.11 -3.65
C PHE A 35 -3.97 -17.97 -2.52
N GLU A 36 -4.06 -19.27 -2.77
CA GLU A 36 -4.53 -20.26 -1.79
C GLU A 36 -3.58 -20.38 -0.60
N VAL A 37 -2.26 -20.53 -0.82
CA VAL A 37 -1.30 -20.68 0.30
C VAL A 37 -1.18 -19.42 1.15
N MET A 38 -1.52 -18.25 0.58
CA MET A 38 -1.61 -16.97 1.29
C MET A 38 -2.96 -16.76 1.98
N HIS A 39 -3.94 -17.67 1.79
CA HIS A 39 -5.30 -17.60 2.35
C HIS A 39 -6.05 -16.30 1.97
N MET A 40 -5.94 -15.86 0.71
CA MET A 40 -6.55 -14.60 0.27
C MET A 40 -8.08 -14.60 0.30
N ASP A 41 -8.71 -15.76 0.16
CA ASP A 41 -10.14 -15.98 0.38
C ASP A 41 -10.55 -15.60 1.82
N ARG A 42 -9.78 -16.05 2.82
CA ARG A 42 -10.01 -15.70 4.23
C ARG A 42 -9.83 -14.19 4.45
N MET A 43 -8.82 -13.60 3.83
CA MET A 43 -8.58 -12.15 3.90
C MET A 43 -9.77 -11.36 3.32
N PHE A 44 -10.32 -11.79 2.19
CA PHE A 44 -11.50 -11.15 1.60
C PHE A 44 -12.76 -11.32 2.46
N GLY A 45 -12.95 -12.49 3.09
CA GLY A 45 -14.04 -12.68 4.05
C GLY A 45 -13.94 -11.77 5.29
N GLN A 46 -12.72 -11.54 5.78
CA GLN A 46 -12.47 -10.56 6.86
C GLN A 46 -12.76 -9.13 6.41
N MET A 47 -12.31 -8.76 5.20
CA MET A 47 -12.60 -7.45 4.61
C MET A 47 -14.10 -7.23 4.44
N ASN A 48 -14.84 -8.25 3.99
CA ASN A 48 -16.30 -8.22 3.90
C ASN A 48 -16.92 -7.96 5.27
N THR A 49 -16.50 -8.69 6.30
CA THR A 49 -17.02 -8.54 7.67
C THR A 49 -16.79 -7.12 8.22
N GLN A 50 -15.61 -6.56 7.98
CA GLN A 50 -15.32 -5.17 8.35
C GLN A 50 -16.21 -4.20 7.58
N MET A 51 -16.42 -4.42 6.28
CA MET A 51 -17.28 -3.57 5.46
C MET A 51 -18.75 -3.65 5.89
N VAL A 52 -19.27 -4.85 6.21
CA VAL A 52 -20.62 -5.02 6.79
C VAL A 52 -20.77 -4.16 8.04
N THR A 53 -19.74 -4.14 8.90
CA THR A 53 -19.75 -3.34 10.13
C THR A 53 -19.79 -1.84 9.83
N VAL A 54 -18.89 -1.37 8.95
CA VAL A 54 -18.80 0.06 8.59
C VAL A 54 -20.07 0.52 7.87
N MET A 55 -20.57 -0.25 6.90
CA MET A 55 -21.77 0.10 6.13
C MET A 55 -23.03 0.01 6.98
N GLY A 56 -23.13 -0.97 7.89
CA GLY A 56 -24.24 -1.07 8.83
C GLY A 56 -24.30 0.12 9.80
N GLN A 57 -23.16 0.69 10.20
CA GLN A 57 -23.12 1.91 11.00
C GLN A 57 -23.48 3.15 10.18
N ALA A 58 -23.05 3.22 8.92
CA ALA A 58 -23.30 4.36 8.04
C ALA A 58 -24.75 4.42 7.53
N VAL A 59 -25.36 3.27 7.26
CA VAL A 59 -26.73 3.15 6.69
C VAL A 59 -27.56 2.16 7.51
N PRO A 60 -27.99 2.54 8.74
CA PRO A 60 -28.60 1.61 9.70
C PRO A 60 -29.99 1.11 9.28
N CYS A 61 -30.64 1.73 8.30
CA CYS A 61 -31.93 1.29 7.77
C CYS A 61 -31.83 0.06 6.84
N VAL A 62 -30.63 -0.29 6.37
CA VAL A 62 -30.41 -1.48 5.53
C VAL A 62 -29.97 -2.65 6.42
N PRO A 63 -30.68 -3.80 6.40
CA PRO A 63 -30.31 -4.96 7.20
C PRO A 63 -28.90 -5.46 6.91
N ALA A 64 -28.19 -5.93 7.96
CA ALA A 64 -26.83 -6.46 7.84
C ALA A 64 -26.71 -7.61 6.82
N SER A 65 -27.78 -8.41 6.65
CA SER A 65 -27.82 -9.52 5.68
C SER A 65 -27.64 -9.07 4.23
N TYR A 66 -28.03 -7.84 3.90
CA TYR A 66 -27.84 -7.28 2.55
C TYR A 66 -26.35 -7.15 2.22
N TRP A 67 -25.54 -6.76 3.21
CA TRP A 67 -24.10 -6.55 3.04
C TRP A 67 -23.28 -7.84 3.14
N GLN A 68 -23.80 -8.86 3.84
CA GLN A 68 -23.08 -10.13 4.04
C GLN A 68 -22.71 -10.84 2.74
N GLY A 69 -23.53 -10.71 1.69
CA GLY A 69 -23.26 -11.30 0.38
C GLY A 69 -22.35 -10.48 -0.53
N PHE A 70 -21.89 -9.29 -0.12
CA PHE A 70 -21.19 -8.39 -1.03
C PHE A 70 -19.86 -8.97 -1.54
N ILE A 71 -19.06 -9.57 -0.66
CA ILE A 71 -17.92 -10.41 -1.04
C ILE A 71 -18.20 -11.85 -0.62
N ASP A 72 -19.09 -12.51 -1.36
CA ASP A 72 -19.31 -13.94 -1.23
C ASP A 72 -18.21 -14.77 -1.94
N ALA A 73 -18.40 -16.08 -2.02
CA ALA A 73 -17.45 -16.97 -2.71
C ALA A 73 -17.36 -16.70 -4.22
N SER A 74 -18.41 -16.17 -4.85
CA SER A 74 -18.40 -15.79 -6.26
C SER A 74 -17.64 -14.48 -6.47
N GLY A 75 -17.93 -13.46 -5.68
CA GLY A 75 -17.23 -12.17 -5.70
C GLY A 75 -15.74 -12.33 -5.37
N SER A 76 -15.40 -13.19 -4.41
CA SER A 76 -14.01 -13.53 -4.10
C SER A 76 -13.29 -14.15 -5.30
N ARG A 77 -13.92 -15.11 -6.00
CA ARG A 77 -13.34 -15.70 -7.21
C ARG A 77 -13.17 -14.67 -8.32
N GLN A 78 -14.18 -13.86 -8.59
CA GLN A 78 -14.10 -12.80 -9.59
C GLN A 78 -12.97 -11.81 -9.29
N LEU A 79 -12.78 -11.44 -8.02
CA LEU A 79 -11.68 -10.57 -7.62
C LEU A 79 -10.31 -11.24 -7.84
N LEU A 80 -10.15 -12.51 -7.43
CA LEU A 80 -8.93 -13.27 -7.67
C LEU A 80 -8.64 -13.42 -9.18
N ASP A 81 -9.66 -13.64 -10.00
CA ASP A 81 -9.53 -13.73 -11.47
C ASP A 81 -8.94 -12.45 -12.05
N GLN A 82 -9.36 -11.28 -11.55
CA GLN A 82 -8.78 -10.00 -11.97
C GLN A 82 -7.35 -9.77 -11.45
N MET A 83 -6.96 -10.41 -10.36
CA MET A 83 -5.60 -10.31 -9.80
C MET A 83 -4.59 -11.19 -10.54
N VAL A 84 -5.01 -12.33 -11.12
CA VAL A 84 -4.10 -13.22 -11.87
C VAL A 84 -3.23 -12.48 -12.90
N PRO A 85 -3.79 -11.70 -13.85
CA PRO A 85 -2.98 -11.01 -14.85
C PRO A 85 -2.10 -9.89 -14.26
N ILE A 86 -2.40 -9.39 -13.06
CA ILE A 86 -1.52 -8.45 -12.35
C ILE A 86 -0.25 -9.19 -11.91
N TYR A 87 -0.40 -10.35 -11.27
CA TYR A 87 0.75 -11.15 -10.82
C TYR A 87 1.59 -11.65 -11.98
N GLN A 88 0.97 -12.07 -13.08
CA GLN A 88 1.71 -12.47 -14.29
C GLN A 88 2.62 -11.34 -14.78
N ARG A 89 2.09 -10.12 -14.92
CA ARG A 89 2.88 -8.96 -15.38
C ARG A 89 4.06 -8.58 -14.48
N HIS A 90 3.98 -8.85 -13.18
CA HIS A 90 4.97 -8.39 -12.20
C HIS A 90 5.95 -9.46 -11.70
N PHE A 91 5.64 -10.74 -11.91
CA PHE A 91 6.45 -11.85 -11.43
C PHE A 91 6.76 -12.83 -12.55
N THR A 92 7.90 -13.49 -12.46
CA THR A 92 8.23 -14.63 -13.33
C THR A 92 7.69 -15.93 -12.75
N ALA A 93 7.63 -16.99 -13.55
CA ALA A 93 7.29 -18.34 -13.10
C ALA A 93 8.21 -18.83 -11.98
N GLN A 94 9.49 -18.43 -12.04
CA GLN A 94 10.48 -18.76 -11.02
C GLN A 94 10.21 -18.00 -9.71
N ASP A 95 9.83 -16.72 -9.78
CA ASP A 95 9.49 -15.94 -8.59
C ASP A 95 8.27 -16.53 -7.88
N VAL A 96 7.19 -16.83 -8.63
CA VAL A 96 5.99 -17.44 -8.07
C VAL A 96 6.28 -18.82 -7.46
N ALA A 97 7.13 -19.62 -8.10
CA ALA A 97 7.57 -20.89 -7.52
C ALA A 97 8.37 -20.70 -6.21
N GLY A 98 9.23 -19.69 -6.15
CA GLY A 98 9.96 -19.30 -4.94
C GLY A 98 9.02 -18.85 -3.82
N LEU A 99 8.03 -18.01 -4.15
CA LEU A 99 7.00 -17.55 -3.20
C LEU A 99 6.15 -18.72 -2.68
N LEU A 100 5.74 -19.64 -3.56
CA LEU A 100 5.03 -20.85 -3.17
C LEU A 100 5.85 -21.69 -2.19
N LYS A 101 7.14 -21.92 -2.48
CA LYS A 101 8.04 -22.65 -1.58
C LYS A 101 8.15 -21.96 -0.23
N PHE A 102 8.32 -20.64 -0.23
CA PHE A 102 8.44 -19.86 1.00
C PHE A 102 7.14 -19.90 1.82
N TYR A 103 6.01 -19.53 1.23
CA TYR A 103 4.74 -19.44 1.95
C TYR A 103 4.21 -20.82 2.39
N ARG A 104 4.57 -21.92 1.74
CA ARG A 104 4.29 -23.28 2.24
C ARG A 104 5.14 -23.68 3.45
N SER A 105 6.25 -23.00 3.72
CA SER A 105 7.10 -23.30 4.87
C SER A 105 6.46 -22.85 6.20
N PRO A 106 6.85 -23.43 7.35
CA PRO A 106 6.39 -22.97 8.66
C PRO A 106 6.68 -21.48 8.90
N LEU A 107 7.83 -20.99 8.45
CA LEU A 107 8.19 -19.57 8.56
C LEU A 107 7.28 -18.70 7.69
N GLY A 108 7.02 -19.10 6.43
CA GLY A 108 6.13 -18.36 5.53
C GLY A 108 4.69 -18.27 6.05
N GLN A 109 4.16 -19.37 6.60
CA GLN A 109 2.85 -19.36 7.27
C GLN A 109 2.85 -18.48 8.54
N LYS A 110 3.95 -18.47 9.30
CA LYS A 110 4.10 -17.53 10.42
C LYS A 110 4.11 -16.08 9.95
N VAL A 111 4.76 -15.77 8.83
CA VAL A 111 4.76 -14.42 8.24
C VAL A 111 3.34 -13.99 7.86
N ILE A 112 2.56 -14.84 7.18
CA ILE A 112 1.16 -14.54 6.82
C ILE A 112 0.32 -14.18 8.06
N THR A 113 0.52 -14.91 9.16
CA THR A 113 -0.30 -14.75 10.38
C THR A 113 0.18 -13.64 11.30
N GLN A 114 1.49 -13.43 11.42
CA GLN A 114 2.08 -12.52 12.42
C GLN A 114 2.40 -11.14 11.87
N MET A 115 2.75 -11.00 10.58
CA MET A 115 3.10 -9.68 10.03
C MET A 115 1.97 -8.64 10.20
N PRO A 116 0.69 -8.93 9.93
CA PRO A 116 -0.39 -7.97 10.16
C PRO A 116 -0.49 -7.54 11.63
N VAL A 117 -0.29 -8.48 12.56
CA VAL A 117 -0.33 -8.23 14.01
C VAL A 117 0.84 -7.34 14.43
N THR A 118 2.06 -7.67 14.02
CA THR A 118 3.26 -6.89 14.32
C THR A 118 3.16 -5.48 13.74
N MET A 119 2.64 -5.31 12.51
CA MET A 119 2.41 -3.99 11.93
C MET A 119 1.35 -3.21 12.70
N ALA A 120 0.25 -3.84 13.13
CA ALA A 120 -0.78 -3.22 13.95
C ALA A 120 -0.25 -2.73 15.30
N GLU A 121 0.59 -3.52 15.96
CA GLU A 121 1.28 -3.13 17.20
C GLU A 121 2.26 -1.97 16.96
N GLY A 122 3.06 -2.03 15.90
CA GLY A 122 3.97 -0.96 15.50
C GLY A 122 3.25 0.37 15.26
N MET A 123 2.08 0.34 14.61
CA MET A 123 1.25 1.54 14.44
C MET A 123 0.81 2.14 15.77
N LYS A 124 0.43 1.33 16.77
CA LYS A 124 0.05 1.84 18.11
C LYS A 124 1.22 2.54 18.80
N VAL A 125 2.42 1.97 18.69
CA VAL A 125 3.65 2.58 19.19
C VAL A 125 3.92 3.91 18.50
N GLY A 126 3.85 3.95 17.17
CA GLY A 126 4.05 5.17 16.39
C GLY A 126 3.05 6.27 16.74
N GLN A 127 1.78 5.92 16.94
CA GLN A 127 0.75 6.87 17.38
C GLN A 127 1.03 7.43 18.78
N ALA A 128 1.46 6.59 19.73
CA ALA A 128 1.80 7.04 21.08
C ALA A 128 3.00 8.00 21.06
N TRP A 129 4.08 7.60 20.38
CA TRP A 129 5.26 8.43 20.20
C TRP A 129 4.93 9.77 19.52
N GLY A 130 4.12 9.75 18.46
CA GLY A 130 3.71 10.96 17.75
C GLY A 130 2.91 11.93 18.61
N ARG A 131 2.00 11.44 19.47
CA ARG A 131 1.27 12.27 20.43
C ARG A 131 2.21 12.92 21.45
N GLU A 132 3.13 12.14 22.01
CA GLU A 132 4.10 12.66 23.00
C GLU A 132 4.99 13.75 22.39
N ARG A 133 5.58 13.46 21.22
CA ARG A 133 6.40 14.43 20.48
C ARG A 133 5.63 15.69 20.10
N GLY A 134 4.39 15.54 19.62
CA GLY A 134 3.52 16.66 19.28
C GLY A 134 3.23 17.56 20.49
N GLN A 135 2.88 16.97 21.63
CA GLN A 135 2.66 17.72 22.87
C GLN A 135 3.93 18.44 23.35
N ALA A 136 5.09 17.78 23.26
CA ALA A 136 6.37 18.42 23.62
C ALA A 136 6.68 19.62 22.73
N MET A 137 6.42 19.50 21.42
CA MET A 137 6.60 20.59 20.47
C MET A 137 5.66 21.76 20.76
N ILE A 138 4.38 21.50 21.04
CA ILE A 138 3.42 22.56 21.42
C ILE A 138 3.90 23.30 22.67
N ARG A 139 4.30 22.57 23.73
CA ARG A 139 4.86 23.19 24.95
C ARG A 139 6.06 24.08 24.65
N GLN A 140 6.96 23.64 23.77
CA GLN A 140 8.13 24.44 23.39
C GLN A 140 7.73 25.72 22.64
N LEU A 141 6.76 25.63 21.73
CA LEU A 141 6.26 26.80 20.99
C LEU A 141 5.55 27.80 21.91
N GLN A 142 4.84 27.31 22.93
CA GLN A 142 4.22 28.13 23.97
C GLN A 142 5.25 28.86 24.83
N GLN A 143 6.29 28.15 25.28
CA GLN A 143 7.39 28.75 26.05
C GLN A 143 8.14 29.83 25.26
N LYS A 144 8.23 29.68 23.94
CA LYS A 144 8.83 30.68 23.03
C LYS A 144 7.89 31.84 22.69
N GLY A 145 6.64 31.81 23.17
CA GLY A 145 5.62 32.80 22.82
C GLY A 145 5.15 32.76 21.37
N THR A 146 5.50 31.72 20.62
CA THR A 146 5.04 31.52 19.24
C THR A 146 3.58 31.05 19.19
N LEU A 147 3.16 30.29 20.20
CA LEU A 147 1.76 29.92 20.44
C LEU A 147 1.31 30.45 21.82
N ASP A 148 0.03 30.73 21.96
CA ASP A 148 -0.58 31.07 23.25
C ASP A 148 -0.86 29.83 24.13
N ALA A 149 -1.42 30.04 25.32
CA ALA A 149 -1.74 28.96 26.26
C ALA A 149 -2.74 27.92 25.70
N ASN A 150 -3.55 28.29 24.70
CA ASN A 150 -4.51 27.41 24.02
C ASN A 150 -3.90 26.70 22.80
N GLY A 151 -2.63 26.95 22.49
CA GLY A 151 -1.93 26.38 21.34
C GLY A 151 -2.29 27.06 20.02
N GLN A 152 -2.83 28.28 20.07
CA GLN A 152 -3.19 29.07 18.91
C GLN A 152 -2.09 30.09 18.59
N CYS A 153 -1.94 30.43 17.31
CA CYS A 153 -1.11 31.57 16.95
C CYS A 153 -1.69 32.84 17.60
N PRO A 154 -0.87 33.72 18.19
CA PRO A 154 -1.35 34.99 18.68
C PRO A 154 -2.05 35.75 17.54
N ALA A 155 -3.18 36.39 17.83
CA ALA A 155 -3.96 37.12 16.85
C ALA A 155 -3.06 38.16 16.15
N SER A 156 -2.64 37.88 14.92
CA SER A 156 -1.97 38.87 14.09
C SER A 156 -3.03 39.88 13.62
N PRO A 157 -2.79 41.20 13.73
CA PRO A 157 -3.67 42.21 13.16
C PRO A 157 -3.90 42.03 11.65
N ALA A 158 -3.03 41.26 10.97
CA ALA A 158 -3.08 41.04 9.52
C ALA A 158 -4.18 40.06 9.05
N ALA A 159 -4.88 39.37 9.96
CA ALA A 159 -5.98 38.45 9.60
C ALA A 159 -7.39 39.09 9.69
N ALA A 160 -7.50 40.36 10.08
CA ALA A 160 -8.74 41.12 9.98
C ALA A 160 -8.89 41.67 8.55
N LYS A 161 -9.20 40.79 7.58
CA LYS A 161 -9.80 41.29 6.33
C LYS A 161 -11.18 41.88 6.68
N PRO A 162 -11.52 43.10 6.24
CA PRO A 162 -12.85 43.65 6.44
C PRO A 162 -13.89 42.73 5.79
N ALA A 163 -14.96 42.42 6.51
CA ALA A 163 -16.14 41.81 5.92
C ALA A 163 -16.64 42.72 4.79
N VAL A 164 -16.63 42.23 3.55
CA VAL A 164 -17.28 42.89 2.43
C VAL A 164 -18.79 42.83 2.72
N PRO A 165 -19.51 43.97 2.80
CA PRO A 165 -20.95 43.93 3.00
C PRO A 165 -21.59 43.35 1.74
N VAL A 166 -22.38 42.29 1.92
CA VAL A 166 -23.28 41.78 0.87
C VAL A 166 -24.38 42.83 0.67
N PRO A 167 -24.62 43.34 -0.55
CA PRO A 167 -25.74 44.25 -0.78
C PRO A 167 -27.05 43.50 -0.56
N GLY A 168 -27.94 44.07 0.25
CA GLY A 168 -29.24 43.50 0.53
C GLY A 168 -30.06 43.29 -0.74
N SER A 169 -30.54 42.06 -0.93
CA SER A 169 -31.62 41.74 -1.85
C SER A 169 -32.92 42.29 -1.25
N GLY A 170 -33.36 43.44 -1.73
CA GLY A 170 -34.72 43.92 -1.51
C GLY A 170 -35.70 43.04 -2.29
N HIS A 171 -36.70 42.52 -1.58
CA HIS A 171 -38.02 42.17 -2.10
C HIS A 171 -39.05 42.94 -1.30
#